data_AF-A0A2C8YSC2-F1
#
_entry.id   AF-A0A2C8YSC2-F1
#
_cell.length_a   1.000
_cell.length_b   1.000
_cell.length_c   1.000
_cell.angle_alpha   90.00
_cell.angle_beta   90.00
_cell.angle_gamma   90.00
#
_symmetry.space_group_name_H-M   'P 1'
#
loop_
_entity.id
_entity.type
_entity.pdbx_description
1 polymer ?
#
loop_
_entity_poly.entity_id
_entity_poly.type
_entity_poly.pdbx_seq_one_letter_code
_entity_poly.pdbx_strand_id
1 'polypeptide(L)'
;MKLSHLCALALCGLLFWGCANKTSSPILIERGVGQNEYEREYFVTKESMGIDKRLKDVFKQGYIEEGMTNDMVNLLWGPPDHEVETDTSSVWEYYTAEGKLITRLIWKHPDQARLKGYENEWILEKIEGDRYGGSPAPTSSRSSNYN
;
A
#
# COMPACT_ATOMS: atom_id res chain seq x y z
N MET A 1 -29.29 -16.38 48.06
CA MET A 1 -28.87 -16.59 46.65
C MET A 1 -28.69 -15.25 45.93
N LYS A 2 -27.64 -14.45 46.21
CA LYS A 2 -27.51 -13.11 45.56
C LYS A 2 -26.08 -12.59 45.29
N LEU A 3 -25.00 -13.32 45.62
CA LEU A 3 -23.62 -12.86 45.35
C LEU A 3 -22.95 -13.54 44.15
N SER A 4 -23.31 -14.78 43.85
CA SER A 4 -22.69 -15.57 42.76
C SER A 4 -23.07 -15.08 41.35
N HIS A 5 -24.15 -14.30 41.21
CA HIS A 5 -24.55 -13.73 39.92
C HIS A 5 -23.85 -12.40 39.59
N LEU A 6 -23.35 -11.68 40.60
CA LEU A 6 -22.60 -10.44 40.38
C LEU A 6 -21.17 -10.70 39.86
N CYS A 7 -20.52 -11.77 40.34
CA CYS A 7 -19.18 -12.14 39.84
C CYS A 7 -19.21 -12.68 38.40
N ALA A 8 -20.28 -13.37 38.00
CA ALA A 8 -20.41 -13.91 36.64
C ALA A 8 -20.61 -12.79 35.60
N LEU A 9 -21.34 -11.74 35.95
CA LEU A 9 -21.53 -10.57 35.08
C LEU A 9 -20.25 -9.73 34.92
N ALA A 10 -19.43 -9.62 35.97
CA ALA A 10 -18.17 -8.90 35.92
C ALA A 10 -17.10 -9.60 35.03
N LEU A 11 -17.08 -10.94 35.01
CA LEU A 11 -16.15 -11.69 34.15
C LEU A 11 -16.50 -11.61 32.66
N CYS A 12 -17.79 -11.54 32.31
CA CYS A 12 -18.22 -11.42 30.92
C CYS A 12 -17.91 -10.04 30.31
N GLY A 13 -17.84 -8.98 31.11
CA GLY A 13 -17.50 -7.63 30.64
C GLY A 13 -16.03 -7.49 30.19
N LEU A 14 -15.11 -8.23 30.81
CA LEU A 14 -13.68 -8.17 30.49
C LEU A 14 -13.30 -8.93 29.20
N LEU A 15 -14.16 -9.83 28.71
CA LEU A 15 -13.90 -10.59 27.48
C LEU A 15 -14.23 -9.81 26.19
N PHE A 16 -15.00 -8.72 26.27
CA PHE A 16 -15.33 -7.90 25.10
C PHE A 16 -14.32 -6.80 24.78
N TRP A 17 -13.41 -6.48 25.71
CA TRP A 17 -12.30 -5.55 25.43
C TRP A 17 -11.05 -6.23 24.84
N GLY A 18 -10.98 -7.56 24.83
CA GLY A 18 -9.86 -8.31 24.25
C GLY A 18 -9.84 -8.40 22.72
N CYS A 19 -10.96 -8.15 22.04
CA CYS A 19 -11.06 -8.26 20.57
C CYS A 19 -11.11 -6.91 19.84
N ALA A 20 -11.01 -5.78 20.57
CA ALA A 20 -10.98 -4.45 19.97
C ALA A 20 -9.58 -4.01 19.51
N ASN A 21 -8.53 -4.80 19.83
CA ASN A 21 -7.23 -4.65 19.20
C ASN A 21 -7.30 -5.22 17.79
N LYS A 22 -7.87 -4.44 16.85
CA LYS A 22 -7.31 -4.36 15.51
C LYS A 22 -5.85 -3.98 15.72
N THR A 23 -4.97 -4.97 15.80
CA THR A 23 -3.53 -4.76 15.67
C THR A 23 -3.30 -4.18 14.29
N SER A 24 -3.40 -2.86 14.18
CA SER A 24 -2.61 -2.10 13.22
C SER A 24 -1.17 -2.40 13.62
N SER A 25 -0.61 -3.42 12.99
CA SER A 25 0.84 -3.48 12.84
C SER A 25 1.07 -2.97 11.42
N PRO A 26 1.26 -1.64 11.23
CA PRO A 26 1.77 -1.17 9.97
C PRO A 26 3.18 -1.76 9.82
N ILE A 27 3.73 -1.90 8.63
CA ILE A 27 4.72 -0.95 8.13
C ILE A 27 5.18 -1.49 6.75
N LEU A 28 4.44 -1.18 5.69
CA LEU A 28 5.04 -1.23 4.34
C LEU A 28 5.68 0.13 4.00
N ILE A 29 5.15 1.22 4.57
CA ILE A 29 5.64 2.58 4.32
C ILE A 29 6.99 2.88 4.99
N GLU A 30 7.39 2.19 6.07
CA GLU A 30 8.78 2.29 6.57
C GLU A 30 9.73 1.29 5.88
N ARG A 31 9.22 0.31 5.12
CA ARG A 31 10.05 -0.59 4.29
C ARG A 31 10.46 0.10 3.00
N GLY A 32 9.50 0.74 2.34
CA GLY A 32 9.87 1.68 1.32
C GLY A 32 10.42 2.94 1.94
N VAL A 33 11.18 3.66 1.15
CA VAL A 33 12.15 4.60 1.68
C VAL A 33 11.42 5.85 2.12
N GLY A 34 10.88 5.85 3.35
CA GLY A 34 10.49 7.05 4.07
C GLY A 34 11.65 8.06 4.23
N GLN A 35 12.86 7.71 3.78
CA GLN A 35 14.08 8.51 3.87
C GLN A 35 14.55 9.17 2.56
N ASN A 36 13.98 8.88 1.39
CA ASN A 36 14.47 9.42 0.11
C ASN A 36 13.42 10.28 -0.60
N GLU A 37 12.89 11.28 0.12
CA GLU A 37 12.07 12.35 -0.48
C GLU A 37 12.76 12.95 -1.72
N TYR A 38 14.10 13.06 -1.68
CA TYR A 38 14.93 13.45 -2.83
C TYR A 38 14.82 12.50 -4.04
N GLU A 39 14.86 11.18 -3.86
CA GLU A 39 14.74 10.24 -4.98
C GLU A 39 13.33 10.24 -5.56
N ARG A 40 12.30 10.41 -4.72
CA ARG A 40 10.91 10.55 -5.18
C ARG A 40 10.72 11.82 -5.99
N GLU A 41 11.27 12.95 -5.54
CA GLU A 41 11.25 14.22 -6.29
C GLU A 41 12.04 14.13 -7.61
N TYR A 42 13.20 13.46 -7.58
CA TYR A 42 14.00 13.20 -8.77
C TYR A 42 13.26 12.34 -9.79
N PHE A 43 12.66 11.22 -9.35
CA PHE A 43 11.87 10.32 -10.19
C PHE A 43 10.69 11.06 -10.83
N VAL A 44 9.94 11.84 -10.03
CA VAL A 44 8.85 12.68 -10.55
C VAL A 44 9.35 13.66 -11.61
N THR A 45 10.54 14.23 -11.45
CA THR A 45 11.04 15.28 -12.36
C THR A 45 11.68 14.71 -13.63
N LYS A 46 12.29 13.52 -13.56
CA LYS A 46 13.14 12.98 -14.64
C LYS A 46 12.60 11.71 -15.28
N GLU A 47 11.96 10.84 -14.53
CA GLU A 47 11.64 9.47 -14.95
C GLU A 47 10.14 9.21 -15.09
N SER A 48 9.30 10.07 -14.51
CA SER A 48 7.83 9.96 -14.59
C SER A 48 7.21 10.52 -15.88
N MET A 49 7.97 10.63 -16.98
CA MET A 49 7.42 11.15 -18.24
C MET A 49 6.28 10.24 -18.72
N GLY A 50 5.16 10.81 -19.18
CA GLY A 50 3.99 10.03 -19.63
C GLY A 50 3.10 9.45 -18.52
N ILE A 51 3.48 9.58 -17.24
CA ILE A 51 2.62 9.20 -16.10
C ILE A 51 1.58 10.30 -15.83
N ASP A 52 0.35 9.90 -15.51
CA ASP A 52 -0.73 10.83 -15.19
C ASP A 52 -0.38 11.71 -13.97
N LYS A 53 -0.68 13.01 -14.03
CA LYS A 53 -0.40 13.98 -12.96
C LYS A 53 -0.99 13.51 -11.62
N ARG A 54 -2.19 12.95 -11.64
CA ARG A 54 -2.89 12.43 -10.47
C ARG A 54 -2.09 11.33 -9.77
N LEU A 55 -1.52 10.39 -10.52
CA LEU A 55 -0.68 9.34 -9.96
C LEU A 55 0.60 9.91 -9.36
N LYS A 56 1.21 10.92 -10.00
CA LYS A 56 2.38 11.62 -9.43
C LYS A 56 2.06 12.28 -8.09
N ASP A 57 0.88 12.90 -7.97
CA ASP A 57 0.47 13.57 -6.74
C ASP A 57 0.21 12.58 -5.61
N VAL A 58 -0.44 11.46 -5.91
CA VAL A 58 -0.68 10.38 -4.94
C VAL A 58 0.65 9.75 -4.50
N PHE A 59 1.58 9.55 -5.44
CA PHE A 59 2.93 9.07 -5.15
C PHE A 59 3.72 10.01 -4.23
N LYS A 60 3.67 11.33 -4.48
CA LYS A 60 4.27 12.35 -3.60
C LYS A 60 3.69 12.31 -2.19
N GLN A 61 2.40 11.99 -2.06
CA GLN A 61 1.75 11.84 -0.77
C GLN A 61 2.15 10.56 -0.02
N GLY A 62 2.89 9.65 -0.67
CA GLY A 62 3.36 8.41 -0.07
C GLY A 62 2.40 7.23 -0.24
N TYR A 63 1.42 7.34 -1.13
CA TYR A 63 0.40 6.31 -1.34
C TYR A 63 0.56 5.66 -2.70
N ILE A 64 0.19 4.38 -2.79
CA ILE A 64 0.15 3.65 -4.05
C ILE A 64 -1.25 3.75 -4.68
N GLU A 65 -1.32 3.63 -5.99
CA GLU A 65 -2.58 3.58 -6.71
C GLU A 65 -2.48 2.76 -8.00
N GLU A 66 -3.60 2.15 -8.43
CA GLU A 66 -3.68 1.46 -9.72
C GLU A 66 -3.20 2.38 -10.87
N GLY A 67 -2.35 1.83 -11.72
CA GLY A 67 -1.64 2.54 -12.79
C GLY A 67 -0.25 3.04 -12.40
N MET A 68 0.18 2.98 -11.14
CA MET A 68 1.58 3.24 -10.81
C MET A 68 2.51 2.18 -11.40
N THR A 69 3.76 2.56 -11.63
CA THR A 69 4.79 1.65 -12.14
C THR A 69 5.35 0.80 -10.99
N ASN A 70 5.97 -0.33 -11.30
CA ASN A 70 6.67 -1.15 -10.31
C ASN A 70 7.72 -0.31 -9.54
N ASP A 71 8.45 0.57 -10.24
CA ASP A 71 9.47 1.43 -9.65
C ASP A 71 8.89 2.43 -8.65
N MET A 72 7.76 3.05 -8.98
CA MET A 72 7.05 3.94 -8.04
C MET A 72 6.64 3.19 -6.77
N VAL A 73 6.07 1.99 -6.90
CA VAL A 73 5.67 1.23 -5.72
C VAL A 73 6.87 0.75 -4.92
N ASN A 74 7.95 0.32 -5.59
CA ASN A 74 9.19 -0.08 -4.93
C ASN A 74 9.82 1.08 -4.16
N LEU A 75 9.79 2.31 -4.69
CA LEU A 75 10.23 3.50 -3.95
C LEU A 75 9.37 3.77 -2.71
N LEU A 76 8.07 3.44 -2.74
CA LEU A 76 7.14 3.69 -1.63
C LEU A 76 7.12 2.60 -0.57
N TRP A 77 7.17 1.33 -0.97
CA TRP A 77 6.97 0.17 -0.08
C TRP A 77 8.15 -0.81 -0.06
N GLY A 78 9.17 -0.59 -0.90
CA GLY A 78 10.29 -1.50 -1.06
C GLY A 78 9.94 -2.75 -1.86
N PRO A 79 10.90 -3.68 -1.98
CA PRO A 79 10.69 -4.94 -2.71
C PRO A 79 9.65 -5.81 -2.00
N PRO A 80 8.90 -6.65 -2.76
CA PRO A 80 7.96 -7.60 -2.17
C PRO A 80 8.69 -8.71 -1.40
N ASP A 81 7.98 -9.34 -0.46
CA ASP A 81 8.51 -10.52 0.25
C ASP A 81 8.48 -11.77 -0.63
N HIS A 82 7.53 -11.81 -1.57
CA HIS A 82 7.39 -12.88 -2.54
C HIS A 82 6.91 -12.32 -3.88
N GLU A 83 7.52 -12.79 -4.96
CA GLU A 83 7.20 -12.39 -6.33
C GLU A 83 6.99 -13.64 -7.18
N VAL A 84 5.88 -13.65 -7.92
CA VAL A 84 5.59 -14.66 -8.94
C VAL A 84 5.35 -13.95 -10.26
N GLU A 85 6.30 -14.13 -11.19
CA GLU A 85 6.22 -13.57 -12.53
C GLU A 85 5.76 -14.63 -13.53
N THR A 86 4.86 -14.23 -14.42
CA THR A 86 4.42 -14.98 -15.60
C THR A 86 4.58 -14.09 -16.83
N ASP A 87 4.54 -14.67 -18.02
CA ASP A 87 4.72 -13.94 -19.28
C ASP A 87 3.73 -12.75 -19.48
N THR A 88 2.62 -12.72 -18.75
CA THR A 88 1.55 -11.72 -18.91
C THR A 88 1.21 -10.94 -17.64
N SER A 89 1.59 -11.44 -16.47
CA SER A 89 1.33 -10.80 -15.19
C SER A 89 2.43 -11.08 -14.18
N SER A 90 2.73 -10.12 -13.34
CA SER A 90 3.54 -10.33 -12.14
C SER A 90 2.65 -10.16 -10.91
N VAL A 91 2.92 -10.92 -9.85
CA VAL A 91 2.20 -10.84 -8.58
C VAL A 91 3.21 -10.59 -7.48
N TRP A 92 3.04 -9.49 -6.77
CA TRP A 92 3.84 -9.13 -5.61
C TRP A 92 3.02 -9.35 -4.35
N GLU A 93 3.61 -9.99 -3.36
CA GLU A 93 2.96 -10.26 -2.08
C GLU A 93 3.81 -9.74 -0.93
N TYR A 94 3.14 -9.10 0.02
CA TYR A 94 3.76 -8.57 1.23
C TYR A 94 3.17 -9.26 2.45
N TYR A 95 4.04 -9.70 3.35
CA TYR A 95 3.71 -10.49 4.53
C TYR A 95 4.19 -9.81 5.82
N THR A 96 3.50 -10.08 6.92
CA THR A 96 3.97 -9.73 8.26
C THR A 96 5.12 -10.65 8.67
N ALA A 97 5.84 -10.28 9.73
CA ALA A 97 6.90 -11.13 10.29
C ALA A 97 6.40 -12.52 10.74
N GLU A 98 5.11 -12.63 11.07
CA GLU A 98 4.43 -13.89 11.43
C GLU A 98 3.92 -14.67 10.20
N GLY A 99 4.21 -14.21 8.98
CA GLY A 99 3.83 -14.87 7.73
C GLY A 99 2.37 -14.64 7.30
N LYS A 100 1.70 -13.59 7.78
CA LYS A 100 0.33 -13.26 7.35
C LYS A 100 0.35 -12.32 6.15
N LEU A 101 -0.42 -12.62 5.11
CA LEU A 101 -0.55 -11.75 3.93
C LEU A 101 -1.14 -10.39 4.35
N ILE A 102 -0.44 -9.31 4.03
CA ILE A 102 -0.86 -7.92 4.23
C ILE A 102 -1.62 -7.44 3.00
N THR A 103 -0.96 -7.53 1.85
CA THR A 103 -1.48 -7.03 0.58
C THR A 103 -0.82 -7.77 -0.57
N ARG A 104 -1.56 -7.91 -1.67
CA ARG A 104 -1.12 -8.47 -2.93
C ARG A 104 -1.33 -7.44 -4.03
N LEU A 105 -0.30 -7.22 -4.83
CA LEU A 105 -0.31 -6.34 -5.98
C LEU A 105 -0.23 -7.19 -7.24
N ILE A 106 -1.13 -6.93 -8.18
CA ILE A 106 -1.17 -7.61 -9.47
C ILE A 106 -0.71 -6.61 -10.52
N TRP A 107 0.25 -7.02 -11.32
CA TRP A 107 0.92 -6.22 -12.33
C TRP A 107 0.56 -6.73 -13.71
N LYS A 108 0.46 -5.81 -14.66
CA LYS A 108 0.31 -6.11 -16.07
C LYS A 108 1.18 -5.20 -16.93
N HIS A 109 1.43 -5.60 -18.17
CA HIS A 109 1.91 -4.66 -19.18
C HIS A 109 0.79 -3.72 -19.61
N PRO A 110 1.10 -2.44 -19.90
CA PRO A 110 0.10 -1.49 -20.38
C PRO A 110 -0.38 -1.86 -21.78
N ASP A 111 -1.69 -1.72 -22.04
CA ASP A 111 -2.28 -1.98 -23.36
C ASP A 111 -1.70 -1.05 -24.46
N GLN A 112 -1.24 0.13 -24.05
CA GLN A 112 -0.51 1.09 -24.89
C GLN A 112 0.68 1.65 -24.12
N ALA A 113 1.86 1.63 -24.74
CA ALA A 113 3.05 2.22 -24.17
C ALA A 113 2.84 3.72 -23.93
N ARG A 114 3.18 4.19 -22.72
CA ARG A 114 3.06 5.61 -22.34
C ARG A 114 4.01 6.49 -23.15
N LEU A 115 5.19 5.96 -23.42
CA LEU A 115 6.27 6.57 -24.19
C LEU A 115 7.07 5.49 -24.91
N LYS A 116 7.75 5.90 -25.98
CA LYS A 116 8.68 5.04 -26.70
C LYS A 116 9.86 4.66 -25.79
N GLY A 117 10.18 3.37 -25.71
CA GLY A 117 11.18 2.82 -24.78
C GLY A 117 10.62 2.29 -23.46
N TYR A 118 9.31 2.44 -23.21
CA TYR A 118 8.61 1.97 -22.01
C TYR A 118 7.58 0.88 -22.34
N GLU A 119 7.75 0.17 -23.46
CA GLU A 119 6.80 -0.82 -23.95
C GLU A 119 6.66 -2.03 -23.01
N ASN A 120 7.71 -2.34 -22.24
CA ASN A 120 7.77 -3.49 -21.34
C ASN A 120 7.60 -3.10 -19.86
N GLU A 121 7.14 -1.88 -19.57
CA GLU A 121 6.91 -1.44 -18.19
C GLU A 121 5.79 -2.27 -17.53
N TRP A 122 5.95 -2.59 -16.25
CA TRP A 122 4.90 -3.19 -15.44
C TRP A 122 4.11 -2.09 -14.73
N ILE A 123 2.80 -2.09 -14.93
CA ILE A 123 1.87 -1.16 -14.28
C ILE A 123 0.97 -1.91 -13.30
N LEU A 124 0.67 -1.27 -12.19
CA LEU A 124 -0.18 -1.82 -11.15
C LEU A 124 -1.61 -1.93 -11.67
N GLU A 125 -2.11 -3.15 -11.83
CA GLU A 125 -3.47 -3.40 -12.26
C GLU A 125 -4.44 -3.36 -11.09
N LYS A 126 -4.09 -4.05 -9.99
CA LYS A 126 -5.01 -4.29 -8.89
C LYS A 126 -4.29 -4.44 -7.56
N ILE A 127 -4.95 -3.96 -6.52
CA ILE A 127 -4.51 -4.09 -5.12
C ILE A 127 -5.55 -4.95 -4.37
N GLU A 128 -5.10 -6.07 -3.79
CA GLU A 128 -5.91 -6.96 -2.97
C GLU A 128 -5.42 -6.96 -1.53
N GLY A 129 -6.26 -6.49 -0.60
CA GLY A 129 -5.90 -6.38 0.82
C GLY A 129 -5.69 -4.92 1.25
N ASP A 130 -4.67 -4.66 2.05
CA ASP A 130 -4.38 -3.31 2.54
C ASP A 130 -3.81 -2.41 1.43
N ARG A 131 -4.58 -1.38 1.07
CA ARG A 131 -4.22 -0.39 0.04
C ARG A 131 -3.22 0.64 0.54
N TYR A 132 -3.10 0.81 1.86
CA TYR A 132 -2.31 1.86 2.48
C TYR A 132 -1.12 1.31 3.26
N GLY A 133 -0.85 0.00 3.18
CA GLY A 133 0.32 -0.61 3.82
C GLY A 133 0.38 -0.37 5.33
N GLY A 134 -0.79 -0.32 5.96
CA GLY A 134 -0.99 -0.07 7.38
C GLY A 134 -1.18 1.40 7.78
N SER A 135 -1.00 2.36 6.85
CA SER A 135 -1.22 3.78 7.13
C SER A 135 -2.69 4.18 7.08
N PRO A 136 -3.08 5.27 7.77
CA PRO A 136 -4.39 5.86 7.58
C PRO A 136 -4.55 6.32 6.13
N ALA A 137 -5.78 6.16 5.61
CA ALA A 137 -6.15 6.70 4.32
C ALA A 137 -5.84 8.21 4.25
N PRO A 138 -5.47 8.74 3.07
CA PRO A 138 -5.23 10.16 2.90
C PRO A 138 -6.44 10.96 3.37
N THR A 139 -6.25 11.82 4.38
CA THR A 139 -7.29 12.79 4.75
C THR A 139 -7.40 13.83 3.64
N SER A 140 -8.61 14.05 3.14
CA SER A 140 -8.94 14.95 2.02
C SER A 140 -8.43 16.39 2.17
N SER A 141 -7.92 16.79 3.34
CA SER A 141 -7.29 18.09 3.60
C SER A 141 -5.97 18.34 2.86
N ARG A 142 -5.35 17.33 2.22
CA ARG A 142 -4.23 17.52 1.27
C ARG A 142 -4.66 17.50 -0.20
N SER A 143 -5.95 17.31 -0.49
CA SER A 143 -6.48 17.20 -1.85
C SER A 143 -7.06 18.50 -2.43
N SER A 144 -6.98 19.65 -1.75
CA SER A 144 -7.51 20.91 -2.28
C SER A 144 -6.44 21.99 -2.43
N ASN A 145 -5.98 22.18 -3.66
CA ASN A 145 -5.99 23.47 -4.33
C ASN A 145 -5.71 23.25 -5.82
N TYR A 146 -6.76 22.82 -6.52
CA TYR A 146 -6.86 22.95 -7.97
C TYR A 146 -7.86 24.06 -8.29
N ASN A 147 -7.34 25.28 -8.40
CA ASN A 147 -7.83 26.32 -9.30
C ASN A 147 -6.71 26.60 -10.30
#